data_AF-A0A4R5YFL0-F1
#
_entry.id   AF-A0A4R5YFL0-F1
#
_cell.length_a   1.000
_cell.length_b   1.000
_cell.length_c   1.000
_cell.angle_alpha   90.00
_cell.angle_beta   90.00
_cell.angle_gamma   90.00
#
_symmetry.space_group_name_H-M   'P 1'
#
loop_
_entity.id
_entity.type
_entity.pdbx_description
1 polymer ?
#
loop_
_entity_poly.entity_id
_entity_poly.type
_entity_poly.pdbx_seq_one_letter_code
_entity_poly.pdbx_strand_id
1 'polypeptide(L)'
;MSSDSSWHSVGLYLVWMALVLGLVMWGGPWLIAAVGPVLSNVVLGIPVLVLAVLQLRGQRREYRRLETQGDPQPLRPPFEYEPSAQGTRSFSWVIGGGFLLLTLTLAGAGNYSLLAPGLIVSLMLMALGQEDVRHARAMDARLREDTAKEA
;
A
#
# COMPACT_ATOMS: atom_id res chain seq x y z
N MET A 1 38.13 12.43 59.04
CA MET A 1 36.68 12.68 58.94
C MET A 1 36.43 13.37 57.61
N SER A 2 35.85 12.69 56.62
CA SER A 2 35.49 13.29 55.32
C SER A 2 34.13 12.74 54.84
N SER A 3 33.12 12.75 55.72
CA SER A 3 31.76 12.28 55.40
C SER A 3 30.95 13.27 54.56
N ASP A 4 31.46 14.47 54.28
CA ASP A 4 30.70 15.51 53.57
C ASP A 4 30.62 15.27 52.06
N SER A 5 31.52 14.47 51.49
CA SER A 5 31.55 14.15 50.07
C SER A 5 30.44 13.18 49.63
N SER A 6 30.02 12.25 50.50
CA SER A 6 29.04 11.21 50.14
C SER A 6 27.62 11.74 50.03
N TRP A 7 27.26 12.78 50.78
CA TRP A 7 25.92 13.36 50.74
C TRP A 7 25.71 14.21 49.48
N HIS A 8 26.76 14.89 49.01
CA HIS A 8 26.72 15.64 47.76
C HIS A 8 26.61 14.72 46.53
N SER A 9 27.29 13.57 46.54
CA SER A 9 27.19 12.59 45.46
C SER A 9 25.82 11.90 45.43
N VAL A 10 25.24 11.60 46.59
CA VAL A 10 23.88 11.05 46.69
C VAL A 10 22.84 12.08 46.23
N GLY A 11 22.96 13.34 46.64
CA GLY A 11 22.06 14.42 46.19
C GLY A 11 22.12 14.63 44.68
N LEU A 12 23.32 14.68 44.11
CA LEU A 12 23.51 14.79 42.67
C LEU A 12 22.93 13.59 41.91
N TYR A 13 23.14 12.38 42.43
CA TYR A 13 22.58 11.15 41.86
C TYR A 13 21.05 11.16 41.85
N LEU A 14 20.41 11.61 42.94
CA LEU A 14 18.95 11.71 43.03
C LEU A 14 18.39 12.76 42.07
N VAL A 15 19.06 13.90 41.91
CA VAL A 15 18.69 14.92 40.90
C VAL A 15 18.82 14.35 39.49
N TRP A 16 19.89 13.62 39.21
CA TRP A 16 20.09 12.96 37.92
C TRP A 16 19.00 11.93 37.63
N MET A 17 18.66 11.10 38.63
CA MET A 17 17.57 10.12 38.52
C MET A 17 16.22 10.78 38.31
N ALA A 18 15.93 11.89 39.00
CA ALA A 18 14.69 12.64 38.80
C ALA A 18 14.60 13.26 37.40
N LEU A 19 15.71 13.75 36.84
CA LEU A 19 15.76 14.26 35.47
C LEU A 19 15.55 13.15 34.44
N VAL A 20 16.21 12.01 34.61
CA VAL A 20 16.02 10.84 33.73
C VAL A 20 14.58 10.34 33.81
N LEU A 21 14.05 10.18 35.02
CA LEU A 21 12.67 9.74 35.22
C LEU A 21 11.68 10.73 34.61
N GLY A 22 11.90 12.03 34.79
CA GLY A 22 11.11 13.08 34.16
C GLY A 22 11.15 12.99 32.64
N LEU A 23 12.34 12.81 32.06
CA LEU A 23 12.53 12.68 30.62
C LEU A 23 11.87 11.40 30.06
N VAL A 24 11.94 10.28 30.79
CA VAL A 24 11.29 9.02 30.39
C VAL A 24 9.77 9.12 30.50
N MET A 25 9.25 9.67 31.60
CA MET A 25 7.80 9.77 31.82
C MET A 25 7.13 10.79 30.91
N TRP A 26 7.78 11.92 30.64
CA TRP A 26 7.21 12.98 29.80
C TRP A 26 7.62 12.86 28.32
N GLY A 27 8.86 12.48 28.05
CA GLY A 27 9.38 12.34 26.68
C GLY A 27 9.09 10.99 26.05
N GLY A 28 9.00 9.92 26.83
CA GLY A 28 8.74 8.55 26.35
C GLY A 28 7.43 8.43 25.54
N PRO A 29 6.28 8.88 26.05
CA PRO A 29 5.02 8.83 25.32
C PRO A 29 5.04 9.63 24.01
N TRP A 30 5.69 10.80 24.00
CA TRP A 30 5.83 11.61 22.78
C TRP A 30 6.72 10.91 21.76
N LEU A 31 7.83 10.30 22.20
CA LEU A 31 8.73 9.56 21.33
C LEU A 31 8.02 8.35 20.69
N ILE A 32 7.22 7.61 21.48
CA ILE A 32 6.43 6.48 20.97
C ILE A 32 5.35 6.96 20.00
N ALA A 33 4.68 8.08 20.29
CA ALA A 33 3.68 8.65 19.40
C ALA A 33 4.27 9.19 18.08
N ALA A 34 5.49 9.74 18.11
CA ALA A 34 6.16 10.26 16.92
C ALA A 34 6.83 9.16 16.08
N VAL A 35 7.54 8.24 16.74
CA VAL A 35 8.35 7.20 16.07
C VAL A 35 7.51 5.96 15.74
N GLY A 36 6.52 5.64 16.58
CA GLY A 36 5.67 4.46 16.43
C GLY A 36 4.99 4.38 15.05
N PRO A 37 4.31 5.43 14.57
CA PRO A 37 3.68 5.40 13.27
C PRO A 37 4.68 5.31 12.11
N VAL A 38 5.86 5.92 12.24
CA VAL A 38 6.93 5.82 11.22
C VAL A 38 7.42 4.39 11.12
N LEU A 39 7.76 3.76 12.25
CA LEU A 39 8.17 2.36 12.29
C LEU A 39 7.07 1.43 11.77
N SER A 40 5.82 1.64 12.18
CA SER A 40 4.67 0.84 11.69
C SER A 40 4.51 0.94 10.17
N ASN A 41 4.64 2.15 9.61
CA ASN A 41 4.57 2.35 8.16
C ASN A 41 5.75 1.70 7.42
N VAL A 42 6.94 1.67 8.00
CA VAL A 42 8.10 0.99 7.39
C VAL A 42 7.92 -0.53 7.46
N VAL A 43 7.55 -1.05 8.64
CA VAL A 43 7.38 -2.49 8.91
C VAL A 43 6.23 -3.08 8.10
N LEU A 44 5.11 -2.36 7.94
CA LEU A 44 3.96 -2.84 7.18
C LEU A 44 3.98 -2.40 5.72
N GLY A 45 4.43 -1.17 5.46
CA GLY A 45 4.42 -0.60 4.11
C GLY A 45 5.43 -1.25 3.16
N ILE A 46 6.64 -1.60 3.62
CA ILE A 46 7.63 -2.25 2.75
C ILE A 46 7.14 -3.64 2.29
N PRO A 47 6.68 -4.56 3.16
CA PRO A 47 6.14 -5.84 2.72
C PRO A 47 4.95 -5.70 1.79
N VAL A 48 4.03 -4.78 2.08
CA VAL A 48 2.87 -4.49 1.22
C VAL A 48 3.31 -3.98 -0.14
N LEU A 49 4.30 -3.10 -0.21
CA LEU A 49 4.88 -2.63 -1.46
C LEU A 49 5.55 -3.76 -2.25
N VAL A 50 6.30 -4.64 -1.59
CA VAL A 50 6.93 -5.79 -2.23
C VAL A 50 5.88 -6.72 -2.81
N LEU A 51 4.83 -7.05 -2.04
CA LEU A 51 3.71 -7.86 -2.52
C LEU A 51 3.02 -7.19 -3.71
N ALA A 52 2.80 -5.87 -3.65
CA ALA A 52 2.20 -5.12 -4.73
C ALA A 52 3.02 -5.21 -6.03
N VAL A 53 4.34 -5.03 -5.93
CA VAL A 53 5.26 -5.17 -7.07
C VAL A 53 5.28 -6.60 -7.61
N LEU A 54 5.23 -7.62 -6.75
CA LEU A 54 5.20 -9.02 -7.17
C LEU A 54 3.91 -9.37 -7.91
N GLN A 55 2.75 -8.92 -7.41
CA GLN A 55 1.46 -9.12 -8.08
C GLN A 55 1.42 -8.42 -9.45
N LEU A 56 1.86 -7.17 -9.54
CA LEU A 56 1.97 -6.44 -10.82
C LEU A 56 2.91 -7.17 -11.81
N ARG A 57 4.03 -7.70 -11.33
CA ARG A 57 4.92 -8.51 -12.18
C ARG A 57 4.28 -9.82 -12.62
N GLY A 58 3.50 -10.46 -11.75
CA GLY A 58 2.74 -11.67 -12.04
C GLY A 58 1.74 -11.43 -13.17
N GLN A 59 0.87 -10.42 -13.01
CA GLN A 59 -0.11 -10.08 -14.02
C GLN A 59 0.52 -9.69 -15.36
N ARG A 60 1.60 -8.89 -15.35
CA ARG A 60 2.32 -8.55 -16.59
C ARG A 60 2.90 -9.75 -17.32
N ARG A 61 3.21 -10.85 -16.62
CA ARG A 61 3.64 -12.11 -17.26
C ARG A 61 2.45 -12.84 -17.85
N GLU A 62 1.32 -12.83 -17.17
CA GLU A 62 0.07 -13.44 -17.63
C GLU A 62 -0.47 -12.75 -18.89
N TYR A 63 -0.57 -11.42 -18.89
CA TYR A 63 -0.94 -10.65 -20.09
C TYR A 63 -0.01 -10.92 -21.28
N ARG A 64 1.31 -11.01 -21.03
CA ARG A 64 2.27 -11.36 -22.09
C ARG A 64 2.08 -12.78 -22.62
N ARG A 65 1.68 -13.74 -21.77
CA ARG A 65 1.35 -15.10 -22.22
C ARG A 65 0.09 -15.09 -23.07
N LEU A 66 -0.97 -14.40 -22.64
CA LEU A 66 -2.20 -14.23 -23.42
C LEU A 66 -1.92 -13.59 -24.79
N GLU A 67 -1.05 -12.57 -24.85
CA GLU A 67 -0.65 -11.92 -26.10
C GLU A 67 0.15 -12.79 -27.06
N THR A 68 0.90 -13.78 -26.56
CA THR A 68 1.81 -14.62 -27.36
C THR A 68 1.25 -16.00 -27.70
N GLN A 69 0.43 -16.56 -26.81
CA GLN A 69 -0.14 -17.90 -26.93
C GLN A 69 -1.63 -17.87 -27.31
N GLY A 70 -2.25 -16.69 -27.31
CA GLY A 70 -3.69 -16.53 -27.48
C GLY A 70 -4.45 -16.87 -26.19
N ASP A 71 -5.67 -16.36 -26.05
CA ASP A 71 -6.54 -16.70 -24.91
C ASP A 71 -6.98 -18.18 -25.02
N PRO A 72 -6.69 -19.04 -24.04
CA PRO A 72 -7.18 -20.42 -24.03
C PRO A 72 -8.71 -20.50 -23.92
N GLN A 73 -9.38 -19.42 -23.50
CA GLN A 73 -10.83 -19.33 -23.55
C GLN A 73 -11.27 -18.60 -24.82
N PRO A 74 -11.96 -19.27 -25.76
CA PRO A 74 -12.66 -18.57 -26.81
C PRO A 74 -13.84 -17.82 -26.18
N LEU A 75 -13.68 -16.52 -25.94
CA LEU A 75 -14.82 -15.65 -25.69
C LEU A 75 -15.72 -15.71 -26.93
N ARG A 76 -16.88 -16.35 -26.77
CA ARG A 76 -17.88 -16.49 -27.82
C ARG A 76 -18.35 -15.08 -28.21
N PRO A 77 -18.31 -14.70 -29.50
CA PRO A 77 -19.09 -13.55 -29.94
C PRO A 77 -20.56 -13.74 -29.51
N PRO A 78 -21.22 -12.69 -28.98
CA PRO A 78 -20.95 -11.27 -29.18
C PRO A 78 -20.32 -10.56 -27.96
N PHE A 79 -19.59 -11.25 -27.09
CA PHE A 79 -19.00 -10.59 -25.91
C PHE A 79 -17.73 -9.81 -26.28
N GLU A 80 -17.83 -8.49 -26.30
CA GLU A 80 -16.70 -7.54 -26.41
C GLU A 80 -15.84 -7.60 -25.11
N TYR A 81 -14.51 -7.58 -25.24
CA TYR A 81 -13.61 -7.64 -24.07
C TYR A 81 -13.68 -6.35 -23.25
N GLU A 82 -13.83 -5.19 -23.91
CA GLU A 82 -13.87 -3.86 -23.27
C GLU A 82 -14.98 -3.70 -22.19
N PRO A 83 -16.28 -4.02 -22.43
CA PRO A 83 -17.32 -3.85 -21.40
C PRO A 83 -17.10 -4.75 -20.18
N SER A 84 -16.51 -5.93 -20.34
CA SER A 84 -16.16 -6.81 -19.21
C SER A 84 -15.05 -6.20 -18.34
N ALA A 85 -14.00 -5.66 -18.98
CA ALA A 85 -12.90 -4.99 -18.27
C ALA A 85 -13.33 -3.66 -17.64
N GLN A 86 -14.32 -2.96 -18.22
CA GLN A 86 -14.87 -1.72 -17.68
C GLN A 86 -15.60 -1.96 -16.33
N GLY A 87 -16.27 -3.11 -16.19
CA GLY A 87 -16.87 -3.57 -14.95
C GLY A 87 -15.81 -3.80 -13.86
N THR A 88 -14.76 -4.55 -14.19
CA THR A 88 -13.63 -4.81 -13.28
C THR A 88 -12.92 -3.52 -12.88
N ARG A 89 -12.73 -2.58 -13.81
CA ARG A 89 -12.18 -1.25 -13.51
C ARG A 89 -13.03 -0.50 -12.49
N SER A 90 -14.34 -0.45 -12.71
CA SER A 90 -15.24 0.30 -11.83
C SER A 90 -15.25 -0.30 -10.42
N PHE A 91 -15.29 -1.62 -10.32
CA PHE A 91 -15.21 -2.35 -9.05
C PHE A 91 -13.89 -2.08 -8.32
N SER A 92 -12.76 -2.19 -9.02
CA SER A 92 -11.43 -1.92 -8.45
C SER A 92 -11.24 -0.47 -8.02
N TRP A 93 -11.87 0.48 -8.72
CA TRP A 93 -11.89 1.89 -8.32
C TRP A 93 -12.76 2.15 -7.09
N VAL A 94 -13.92 1.50 -6.98
CA VAL A 94 -14.79 1.63 -5.81
C VAL A 94 -14.10 1.05 -4.57
N ILE A 95 -13.50 -0.13 -4.69
CA ILE A 95 -12.79 -0.75 -3.55
C ILE A 95 -11.53 0.02 -3.21
N GLY A 96 -10.67 0.32 -4.21
CA GLY A 96 -9.45 1.08 -4.00
C GLY A 96 -9.72 2.47 -3.42
N GLY A 97 -10.76 3.14 -3.93
CA GLY A 97 -11.20 4.47 -3.47
C GLY A 97 -11.82 4.45 -2.08
N GLY A 98 -12.65 3.45 -1.77
CA GLY A 98 -13.19 3.26 -0.43
C GLY A 98 -12.08 3.00 0.59
N PHE A 99 -11.11 2.16 0.25
CA PHE A 99 -9.95 1.89 1.11
C PHE A 99 -9.05 3.12 1.27
N LEU A 100 -8.95 3.97 0.23
CA LEU A 100 -8.18 5.22 0.27
C LEU A 100 -8.83 6.18 1.26
N LEU A 101 -10.15 6.32 1.14
CA LEU A 101 -10.95 7.22 1.97
C LEU A 101 -10.94 6.77 3.43
N LEU A 102 -11.02 5.46 3.69
CA LEU A 102 -10.84 4.89 5.03
C LEU A 102 -9.46 5.23 5.60
N THR A 103 -8.40 5.02 4.81
CA THR A 103 -7.02 5.30 5.23
C THR A 103 -6.81 6.78 5.57
N LEU A 104 -7.33 7.69 4.74
CA LEU A 104 -7.25 9.13 4.97
C LEU A 104 -8.10 9.55 6.17
N THR A 105 -9.25 8.93 6.40
CA THR A 105 -10.11 9.20 7.57
C THR A 105 -9.40 8.79 8.86
N LEU A 106 -8.75 7.62 8.88
CA LEU A 106 -7.96 7.17 10.02
C LEU A 106 -6.78 8.10 10.29
N ALA A 107 -6.11 8.57 9.25
CA ALA A 107 -5.03 9.55 9.38
C ALA A 107 -5.53 10.90 9.91
N GLY A 108 -6.69 11.37 9.45
CA GLY A 108 -7.35 12.57 9.96
C GLY A 108 -7.77 12.45 11.43
N ALA A 109 -8.07 11.24 11.89
CA ALA A 109 -8.32 10.91 13.29
C ALA A 109 -7.04 10.69 14.13
N GLY A 110 -5.85 10.93 13.56
CA GLY A 110 -4.56 10.80 14.24
C GLY A 110 -3.95 9.40 14.23
N ASN A 111 -4.54 8.44 13.52
CA ASN A 111 -3.98 7.10 13.35
C ASN A 111 -3.20 6.98 12.03
N TYR A 112 -1.90 7.23 12.10
CA TYR A 112 -1.01 7.21 10.92
C TYR A 112 -0.39 5.83 10.63
N SER A 113 -0.64 4.81 11.45
CA SER A 113 0.05 3.50 11.35
C SER A 113 -0.24 2.75 10.05
N LEU A 114 -1.36 3.08 9.39
CA LEU A 114 -1.80 2.43 8.15
C LEU A 114 -1.70 3.36 6.93
N LEU A 115 -1.13 4.55 7.07
CA LEU A 115 -1.12 5.52 5.99
C LEU A 115 -0.36 4.99 4.76
N ALA A 116 0.89 4.55 4.93
CA ALA A 116 1.68 4.02 3.83
C ALA A 116 1.09 2.73 3.23
N PRO A 117 0.83 1.65 4.00
CA PRO A 117 0.26 0.43 3.43
C PRO A 117 -1.14 0.65 2.84
N GLY A 118 -1.94 1.51 3.47
CA GLY A 118 -3.28 1.87 3.00
C GLY A 118 -3.26 2.54 1.63
N LEU A 119 -2.40 3.56 1.47
CA LEU A 119 -2.20 4.23 0.18
C LEU A 119 -1.69 3.27 -0.90
N ILE A 120 -0.73 2.39 -0.57
CA ILE A 120 -0.17 1.44 -1.53
C ILE A 120 -1.25 0.48 -2.06
N VAL A 121 -2.04 -0.12 -1.17
CA VAL A 121 -3.10 -1.06 -1.57
C VAL A 121 -4.19 -0.36 -2.39
N SER A 122 -4.61 0.84 -1.98
CA SER A 122 -5.61 1.62 -2.72
C SER A 122 -5.18 1.94 -4.14
N LEU A 123 -3.96 2.46 -4.30
CA LEU A 123 -3.41 2.81 -5.60
C LEU A 123 -3.22 1.56 -6.46
N MET A 124 -2.79 0.45 -5.85
CA MET A 124 -2.63 -0.81 -6.54
C MET A 124 -3.96 -1.33 -7.10
N LEU A 125 -5.02 -1.35 -6.30
CA LEU A 125 -6.35 -1.76 -6.76
C LEU A 125 -6.84 -0.89 -7.91
N MET A 126 -6.71 0.43 -7.79
CA MET A 126 -7.06 1.35 -8.87
C MET A 126 -6.22 1.12 -10.14
N ALA A 127 -4.93 0.81 -9.99
CA ALA A 127 -4.02 0.55 -11.10
C ALA A 127 -4.35 -0.76 -11.82
N LEU A 128 -4.67 -1.83 -11.08
CA LEU A 128 -5.08 -3.12 -11.64
C LEU A 128 -6.28 -2.96 -12.57
N GLY A 129 -7.32 -2.25 -12.13
CA GLY A 129 -8.49 -2.01 -12.97
C GLY A 129 -8.21 -1.17 -14.23
N GLN A 130 -7.16 -0.34 -14.23
CA GLN A 130 -6.74 0.41 -15.41
C GLN A 130 -5.93 -0.45 -16.39
N GLU A 131 -5.09 -1.35 -15.88
CA GLU A 131 -4.32 -2.30 -16.71
C GLU A 131 -5.25 -3.28 -17.43
N ASP A 132 -6.32 -3.78 -16.76
CA ASP A 132 -7.34 -4.64 -17.38
C ASP A 132 -8.01 -4.00 -18.61
N VAL A 133 -8.43 -2.74 -18.51
CA VAL A 133 -9.10 -2.03 -19.62
C VAL A 133 -8.13 -1.77 -20.78
N ARG A 134 -6.86 -1.46 -20.49
CA ARG A 134 -5.85 -1.27 -21.53
C ARG A 134 -5.59 -2.57 -22.28
N HIS A 135 -5.53 -3.69 -21.57
CA HIS A 135 -5.32 -5.00 -22.16
C HIS A 135 -6.53 -5.43 -23.01
N ALA A 136 -7.75 -5.26 -22.51
CA ALA A 136 -8.97 -5.56 -23.24
C ALA A 136 -9.08 -4.77 -24.56
N ARG A 137 -8.74 -3.47 -24.55
CA ARG A 137 -8.70 -2.65 -25.78
C ARG A 137 -7.67 -3.13 -26.79
N ALA A 138 -6.51 -3.58 -26.33
CA ALA A 138 -5.48 -4.11 -27.21
C ALA A 138 -5.92 -5.43 -27.86
N MET A 139 -6.63 -6.28 -27.13
CA MET A 139 -7.20 -7.52 -27.67
C MET A 139 -8.33 -7.24 -28.68
N ASP A 140 -9.26 -6.34 -28.35
CA ASP A 140 -10.35 -5.95 -29.27
C ASP A 140 -9.83 -5.34 -30.58
N ALA A 141 -8.72 -4.57 -30.53
CA ALA A 141 -8.10 -4.01 -31.72
C ALA A 141 -7.53 -5.11 -32.66
N ARG A 142 -6.85 -6.13 -32.10
CA ARG A 142 -6.32 -7.25 -32.88
C ARG A 142 -7.43 -8.09 -33.50
N LEU A 143 -8.49 -8.37 -32.74
CA LEU A 143 -9.64 -9.11 -33.25
C LEU A 143 -10.24 -8.43 -34.49
N ARG A 144 -10.37 -7.09 -34.46
CA ARG A 144 -10.85 -6.31 -35.62
C ARG A 144 -9.90 -6.42 -36.82
N GLU A 145 -8.59 -6.34 -36.61
CA GLU A 145 -7.61 -6.51 -37.68
C GLU A 145 -7.66 -7.90 -38.34
N ASP A 146 -7.84 -8.96 -37.54
CA ASP A 146 -7.92 -10.32 -38.07
C ASP A 146 -9.22 -10.54 -38.84
N THR A 147 -10.36 -10.05 -38.33
CA THR A 147 -11.63 -10.09 -39.07
C THR A 147 -11.58 -9.28 -40.38
N ALA A 148 -10.81 -8.19 -40.43
CA ALA A 148 -10.64 -7.39 -41.64
C ALA A 148 -9.72 -8.04 -42.69
N LYS A 149 -8.85 -8.99 -42.30
CA LYS A 149 -8.01 -9.77 -43.22
C LYS A 149 -8.76 -10.97 -43.82
N GLU A 150 -9.77 -11.47 -43.10
CA GLU A 150 -10.59 -12.61 -43.54
C GLU A 150 -11.77 -12.21 -44.45
N ALA A 151 -12.13 -10.92 -44.48
CA ALA A 151 -13.18 -10.35 -45.31
C ALA A 151 -12.66 -9.85 -46.67
#